data_AF-A0A9D0NT15-F1
#
_entry.id   AF-A0A9D0NT15-F1
#
_cell.length_a   1.000
_cell.length_b   1.000
_cell.length_c   1.000
_cell.angle_alpha   90.00
_cell.angle_beta   90.00
_cell.angle_gamma   90.00
#
_symmetry.space_group_name_H-M   'P 1'
#
loop_
_entity.id
_entity.type
_entity.pdbx_description
1 polymer ?
#
loop_
_entity_poly.entity_id
_entity_poly.type
_entity_poly.pdbx_seq_one_letter_code
_entity_poly.pdbx_strand_id
1 'polypeptide(L)'
;MNDHKRFPPGSSLKLRWPVALLFSLSSLPALAFNSYLTDFNTNYNSQGTRIDSCGQCHYDFNGGGLRTPYGEDYRNNNYAAANIGQLDSDGDGFTNDQEAAAGTLTFPGLSCTNLASALNAPADIANYVDPSNPGCIGPGQSPVANPNGPYVAVNGQPLTFSSAGSFDPDGTITSYLWDFGGGFGTSTQPNPVFTYNLSFQAKIIASLTVTDNDGNTTTATTTVNLLRTANSPPTADAGAAVTGTVNSPVIFNGNGSSDPEGARLSYRWDFADGSIGTRATPSHSYTRCGTYTVGLTVTDDVGLSAGATTTATISSSGIDAPVANAGGGATGHYDGAVGSNIQFDGSSSVDPDCNITSYNWDFGDGSSGLGISPVHSYAIAGDYVVTLTVTDNDGLTGIATATVTVVDAGVLDGAALYDANCGACHGMGTASTKAGADVNRINAGIANVGSMNSLATTLSAAEIQAIADFLVALSPPPPPPPPPAGATGAELYDANCGACHGMGTASTKAGADVNRINAGIANVASMNS
;
A
#
# COMPACT_ATOMS: atom_id res chain seq x y z
N MET A 1 26.09 32.99 9.76
CA MET A 1 27.34 33.46 10.40
C MET A 1 27.56 32.63 11.65
N ASN A 2 28.81 32.21 11.86
CA ASN A 2 29.29 31.27 12.89
C ASN A 2 28.71 31.49 14.29
N ASP A 3 28.44 30.40 15.03
CA ASP A 3 29.10 30.26 16.33
C ASP A 3 29.10 28.84 16.96
N HIS A 4 30.00 28.69 17.93
CA HIS A 4 30.65 27.52 18.50
C HIS A 4 29.85 26.51 19.37
N LYS A 5 30.35 25.26 19.31
CA LYS A 5 30.49 24.20 20.34
C LYS A 5 29.86 24.40 21.73
N ARG A 6 29.15 23.35 22.22
CA ARG A 6 29.38 22.66 23.53
C ARG A 6 28.63 21.30 23.62
N PHE A 7 29.36 20.25 23.97
CA PHE A 7 28.92 18.93 24.51
C PHE A 7 28.82 19.03 26.06
N PRO A 8 28.15 18.12 26.84
CA PRO A 8 28.39 16.65 26.94
C PRO A 8 27.14 15.79 27.36
N PRO A 9 27.24 14.54 27.90
CA PRO A 9 27.53 13.28 27.19
C PRO A 9 26.56 12.08 27.49
N GLY A 10 26.63 11.04 26.64
CA GLY A 10 26.33 9.62 26.94
C GLY A 10 24.83 9.22 26.94
N SER A 11 24.38 8.07 26.42
CA SER A 11 24.99 6.89 25.83
C SER A 11 23.88 6.08 25.15
N SER A 12 24.14 5.46 23.99
CA SER A 12 23.71 4.10 23.61
C SER A 12 23.84 3.87 22.11
N LEU A 13 24.43 2.71 21.79
CA LEU A 13 24.82 2.22 20.48
C LEU A 13 23.65 2.17 19.48
N LYS A 14 23.92 2.64 18.26
CA LYS A 14 23.31 2.12 17.03
C LYS A 14 24.24 1.06 16.44
N LEU A 15 23.69 0.05 15.79
CA LEU A 15 24.07 -0.21 14.40
C LEU A 15 22.94 -0.94 13.67
N ARG A 16 22.52 -0.36 12.55
CA ARG A 16 21.58 -0.95 11.58
C ARG A 16 22.22 -0.88 10.18
N TRP A 17 22.25 -2.04 9.52
CA TRP A 17 21.89 -2.28 8.10
C TRP A 17 22.93 -2.02 6.96
N PRO A 18 22.73 -2.66 5.76
CA PRO A 18 23.74 -3.38 4.96
C PRO A 18 24.07 -2.71 3.60
N VAL A 19 24.58 -3.51 2.62
CA VAL A 19 24.78 -3.35 1.15
C VAL A 19 26.28 -3.59 0.82
N ALA A 20 26.80 -4.32 -0.19
CA ALA A 20 26.38 -5.03 -1.41
C ALA A 20 27.60 -5.89 -1.91
N LEU A 21 27.44 -7.08 -2.54
CA LEU A 21 27.68 -7.39 -3.97
C LEU A 21 29.10 -6.99 -4.51
N LEU A 22 29.94 -7.78 -5.20
CA LEU A 22 29.75 -8.76 -6.30
C LEU A 22 31.11 -9.37 -6.78
N PHE A 23 31.03 -10.54 -7.44
CA PHE A 23 31.89 -11.12 -8.52
C PHE A 23 33.40 -11.39 -8.27
N SER A 24 34.08 -12.40 -8.83
CA SER A 24 33.75 -13.58 -9.67
C SER A 24 35.02 -14.43 -9.90
N LEU A 25 34.85 -15.76 -9.88
CA LEU A 25 35.42 -16.82 -10.75
C LEU A 25 36.93 -16.92 -11.10
N SER A 26 37.48 -18.08 -10.74
CA SER A 26 38.26 -19.02 -11.58
C SER A 26 38.07 -20.44 -10.99
N SER A 27 37.41 -21.40 -11.67
CA SER A 27 37.90 -22.34 -12.72
C SER A 27 37.97 -23.81 -12.22
N LEU A 28 36.87 -24.56 -12.43
CA LEU A 28 36.71 -25.98 -12.88
C LEU A 28 37.46 -27.17 -12.18
N PRO A 29 36.99 -28.45 -12.33
CA PRO A 29 35.70 -28.99 -12.80
C PRO A 29 35.09 -30.10 -11.89
N ALA A 30 33.89 -30.53 -12.26
CA ALA A 30 33.13 -31.68 -11.74
C ALA A 30 33.57 -33.02 -12.38
N LEU A 31 33.32 -34.15 -11.67
CA LEU A 31 32.69 -35.42 -12.14
C LEU A 31 33.15 -36.66 -11.33
N ALA A 32 32.15 -37.49 -10.98
CA ALA A 32 32.10 -38.95 -10.94
C ALA A 32 33.08 -39.81 -10.08
N PHE A 33 32.45 -40.58 -9.16
CA PHE A 33 32.53 -42.04 -8.92
C PHE A 33 33.86 -42.83 -9.01
N ASN A 34 34.07 -43.63 -7.94
CA ASN A 34 34.97 -44.81 -7.80
C ASN A 34 36.49 -44.56 -7.90
N SER A 35 37.40 -45.23 -7.20
CA SER A 35 37.35 -46.36 -6.26
C SER A 35 38.81 -46.64 -5.81
N TYR A 36 39.01 -47.02 -4.55
CA TYR A 36 40.01 -47.99 -4.08
C TYR A 36 39.31 -48.62 -2.85
N LEU A 37 38.73 -49.83 -2.87
CA LEU A 37 39.33 -51.17 -3.08
C LEU A 37 40.64 -51.28 -2.28
N THR A 38 40.85 -52.24 -1.39
CA THR A 38 40.47 -53.66 -1.36
C THR A 38 40.82 -54.13 0.08
N ASP A 39 40.19 -55.08 0.77
CA ASP A 39 39.67 -56.42 0.46
C ASP A 39 38.91 -56.86 1.74
N PHE A 40 37.82 -57.64 1.78
CA PHE A 40 37.25 -58.60 0.84
C PHE A 40 35.82 -58.90 1.33
N ASN A 41 34.79 -58.48 0.59
CA ASN A 41 33.48 -59.12 0.69
C ASN A 41 32.85 -59.17 -0.70
N THR A 42 33.04 -60.31 -1.36
CA THR A 42 32.31 -60.66 -2.57
C THR A 42 32.00 -62.15 -2.52
N ASN A 43 30.87 -62.49 -1.92
CA ASN A 43 29.86 -63.35 -2.51
C ASN A 43 28.75 -63.62 -1.49
N TYR A 44 27.65 -62.88 -1.56
CA TYR A 44 26.32 -63.44 -1.87
C TYR A 44 25.25 -62.36 -1.66
N ASN A 45 24.80 -61.77 -2.77
CA ASN A 45 23.44 -61.29 -2.90
C ASN A 45 22.95 -61.68 -4.29
N SER A 46 22.41 -62.89 -4.38
CA SER A 46 21.41 -63.33 -5.37
C SER A 46 20.61 -64.36 -4.60
N GLN A 47 19.40 -64.12 -4.13
CA GLN A 47 18.18 -63.81 -4.84
C GLN A 47 17.29 -63.07 -3.82
N GLY A 48 16.63 -61.96 -4.15
CA GLY A 48 15.25 -62.09 -4.59
C GLY A 48 14.25 -62.12 -3.41
N THR A 49 13.77 -60.94 -3.06
CA THR A 49 12.37 -60.62 -2.68
C THR A 49 11.69 -61.19 -1.42
N ARG A 50 10.89 -60.27 -0.86
CA ARG A 50 9.53 -60.44 -0.32
C ARG A 50 9.37 -60.89 1.14
N ILE A 51 8.89 -59.90 1.91
CA ILE A 51 7.99 -60.06 3.05
C ILE A 51 6.77 -60.86 2.60
N ASP A 52 6.43 -61.93 3.31
CA ASP A 52 5.04 -62.33 3.58
C ASP A 52 4.98 -63.02 4.95
N SER A 53 4.04 -62.55 5.76
CA SER A 53 3.71 -63.03 7.10
C SER A 53 2.76 -64.24 6.99
N CYS A 54 3.13 -65.39 7.56
CA CYS A 54 2.29 -66.50 8.05
C CYS A 54 3.29 -67.53 8.64
N GLY A 55 3.17 -68.04 9.87
CA GLY A 55 2.10 -68.93 10.29
C GLY A 55 2.56 -70.40 10.21
N GLN A 56 3.14 -70.90 11.31
CA GLN A 56 3.38 -72.32 11.68
C GLN A 56 4.57 -73.14 11.11
N CYS A 57 5.33 -73.67 12.08
CA CYS A 57 5.88 -75.02 12.33
C CYS A 57 6.54 -75.89 11.23
N HIS A 58 7.68 -76.47 11.66
CA HIS A 58 8.54 -77.53 11.09
C HIS A 58 9.55 -77.07 10.01
N TYR A 59 10.72 -77.68 9.76
CA TYR A 59 11.14 -79.09 9.83
C TYR A 59 12.68 -79.22 9.91
N ASP A 60 13.11 -80.38 10.40
CA ASP A 60 14.27 -81.23 10.03
C ASP A 60 15.63 -80.64 9.60
N PHE A 61 16.67 -81.18 10.24
CA PHE A 61 18.06 -81.11 9.77
C PHE A 61 18.31 -82.17 8.69
N ASN A 62 18.89 -81.77 7.56
CA ASN A 62 19.61 -82.69 6.68
C ASN A 62 21.00 -82.15 6.37
N GLY A 63 22.02 -82.94 6.73
CA GLY A 63 23.42 -82.66 6.45
C GLY A 63 23.80 -82.95 4.99
N GLY A 64 24.88 -82.32 4.54
CA GLY A 64 25.50 -82.58 3.25
C GLY A 64 26.64 -81.60 3.00
N GLY A 65 27.88 -82.05 3.19
CA GLY A 65 29.08 -81.25 2.99
C GLY A 65 29.51 -81.11 1.52
N LEU A 66 30.46 -80.20 1.29
CA LEU A 66 31.37 -80.21 0.13
C LEU A 66 32.66 -79.46 0.49
N ARG A 67 33.78 -80.19 0.40
CA ARG A 67 35.17 -79.69 0.47
C ARG A 67 35.49 -78.80 -0.73
N THR A 68 36.48 -77.91 -0.59
CA THR A 68 37.73 -77.75 -1.39
C THR A 68 38.44 -76.42 -0.94
N PRO A 69 39.64 -76.04 -1.46
CA PRO A 69 40.92 -76.44 -0.89
C PRO A 69 41.90 -75.26 -0.72
N TYR A 70 42.44 -74.97 0.46
CA TYR A 70 43.78 -74.38 0.61
C TYR A 70 44.11 -74.36 2.11
N GLY A 71 45.11 -75.13 2.50
CA GLY A 71 45.70 -75.08 3.83
C GLY A 71 47.13 -74.61 3.72
N GLU A 72 47.54 -73.74 4.66
CA GLU A 72 48.87 -73.57 5.27
C GLU A 72 48.59 -72.81 6.58
N ASP A 73 48.53 -73.44 7.75
CA ASP A 73 49.60 -73.87 8.66
C ASP A 73 50.47 -72.73 9.22
N TYR A 74 50.35 -72.51 10.54
CA TYR A 74 51.51 -72.23 11.41
C TYR A 74 51.18 -72.66 12.85
N ARG A 75 51.62 -73.87 13.19
CA ARG A 75 51.82 -74.34 14.57
C ARG A 75 53.09 -73.76 15.17
N ASN A 76 53.01 -73.33 16.43
CA ASN A 76 54.05 -73.40 17.48
C ASN A 76 53.36 -72.95 18.78
N ASN A 77 53.42 -73.63 19.92
CA ASN A 77 54.51 -74.42 20.47
C ASN A 77 53.96 -75.36 21.57
N ASN A 78 54.55 -76.54 21.69
CA ASN A 78 54.12 -77.66 22.52
C ASN A 78 55.25 -77.99 23.53
N TYR A 79 54.92 -78.14 24.81
CA TYR A 79 55.68 -78.90 25.83
C TYR A 79 54.59 -79.50 26.75
N ALA A 80 54.19 -80.77 26.58
CA ALA A 80 54.76 -81.98 27.21
C ALA A 80 54.88 -81.89 28.76
N ALA A 81 54.45 -82.84 29.60
CA ALA A 81 53.65 -84.06 29.48
C ALA A 81 53.43 -84.61 30.92
N ALA A 82 52.24 -85.15 31.22
CA ALA A 82 52.07 -86.34 32.07
C ALA A 82 50.71 -87.00 31.76
N ASN A 83 50.79 -88.25 31.26
CA ASN A 83 49.74 -89.19 30.81
C ASN A 83 49.12 -88.88 29.42
N ILE A 84 49.73 -89.31 28.29
CA ILE A 84 49.75 -90.66 27.66
C ILE A 84 48.32 -91.15 27.33
N GLY A 85 47.90 -91.33 26.07
CA GLY A 85 48.69 -91.24 24.85
C GLY A 85 47.90 -91.45 23.55
N GLN A 86 48.72 -91.44 22.49
CA GLN A 86 48.50 -91.86 21.10
C GLN A 86 47.62 -90.98 20.22
N LEU A 87 48.32 -90.00 19.63
CA LEU A 87 48.06 -89.46 18.30
C LEU A 87 48.09 -90.59 17.26
N ASP A 88 47.10 -90.56 16.38
CA ASP A 88 47.24 -90.91 14.97
C ASP A 88 46.85 -89.63 14.20
N SER A 89 47.64 -88.91 13.41
CA SER A 89 48.91 -89.07 12.68
C SER A 89 48.82 -89.25 11.16
N ASP A 90 47.63 -89.23 10.61
CA ASP A 90 47.35 -88.85 9.23
C ASP A 90 46.12 -87.93 9.18
N GLY A 91 46.29 -86.76 8.58
CA GLY A 91 45.28 -85.71 8.55
C GLY A 91 44.13 -86.01 7.59
N ASP A 92 43.59 -87.23 7.58
CA ASP A 92 42.55 -87.65 6.64
C ASP A 92 41.71 -88.88 7.09
N GLY A 93 40.46 -88.60 7.49
CA GLY A 93 39.34 -89.56 7.44
C GLY A 93 38.96 -90.13 8.80
N PHE A 94 37.75 -90.66 9.04
CA PHE A 94 36.66 -91.15 8.18
C PHE A 94 35.35 -90.99 8.98
N THR A 95 34.29 -90.44 8.40
CA THR A 95 33.10 -91.12 7.83
C THR A 95 32.28 -92.02 8.75
N ASN A 96 30.97 -91.99 8.47
CA ASN A 96 29.95 -93.04 8.61
C ASN A 96 29.95 -93.85 9.91
N ASP A 97 28.99 -93.60 10.78
CA ASP A 97 27.66 -94.14 10.55
C ASP A 97 26.55 -93.37 11.26
N GLN A 98 25.44 -93.30 10.54
CA GLN A 98 24.16 -92.82 11.01
C GLN A 98 23.58 -93.81 12.02
N GLU A 99 22.76 -93.30 12.93
CA GLU A 99 21.73 -93.98 13.76
C GLU A 99 22.07 -94.15 15.26
N ALA A 100 21.61 -93.20 16.09
CA ALA A 100 20.46 -93.41 16.96
C ALA A 100 20.33 -92.32 18.06
N ALA A 101 19.23 -91.56 17.97
CA ALA A 101 18.46 -90.92 19.04
C ALA A 101 19.19 -90.07 20.12
N ALA A 102 19.11 -88.74 19.99
CA ALA A 102 19.21 -87.84 21.14
C ALA A 102 17.89 -87.88 21.94
N GLY A 103 17.81 -88.81 22.88
CA GLY A 103 16.95 -88.67 24.05
C GLY A 103 17.52 -87.61 24.99
N THR A 104 16.67 -86.72 25.47
CA THR A 104 17.01 -85.65 26.42
C THR A 104 17.43 -86.24 27.76
N LEU A 105 18.67 -85.96 28.20
CA LEU A 105 19.05 -86.09 29.61
C LEU A 105 18.44 -84.90 30.38
N THR A 106 17.25 -85.10 30.93
CA THR A 106 16.68 -84.22 31.97
C THR A 106 17.34 -84.50 33.31
N PHE A 107 17.99 -83.50 33.90
CA PHE A 107 18.27 -83.46 35.34
C PHE A 107 17.15 -82.67 36.04
N PRO A 108 16.26 -83.31 36.82
CA PRO A 108 15.28 -82.58 37.59
C PRO A 108 15.92 -82.11 38.91
N GLY A 109 15.89 -80.79 39.16
CA GLY A 109 15.95 -80.26 40.52
C GLY A 109 17.22 -79.54 40.98
N LEU A 110 17.78 -78.62 40.19
CA LEU A 110 18.70 -77.61 40.71
C LEU A 110 18.08 -76.22 40.56
N SER A 111 17.86 -75.52 41.67
CA SER A 111 17.50 -74.09 41.67
C SER A 111 18.71 -73.24 41.25
N CYS A 112 18.46 -72.11 40.59
CA CYS A 112 19.50 -71.18 40.10
C CYS A 112 20.46 -70.68 41.19
N THR A 113 20.11 -70.83 42.46
CA THR A 113 20.97 -70.52 43.62
C THR A 113 22.26 -71.36 43.64
N ASN A 114 22.27 -72.55 43.03
CA ASN A 114 23.44 -73.44 43.01
C ASN A 114 24.34 -73.28 41.77
N LEU A 115 23.96 -72.46 40.78
CA LEU A 115 24.79 -72.20 39.59
C LEU A 115 25.72 -70.99 39.78
N ALA A 116 25.31 -70.03 40.62
CA ALA A 116 26.10 -68.83 40.91
C ALA A 116 27.36 -69.08 41.76
N SER A 117 27.46 -70.23 42.43
CA SER A 117 28.62 -70.61 43.25
C SER A 117 29.64 -71.50 42.52
N ALA A 118 29.37 -71.92 41.28
CA ALA A 118 30.22 -72.85 40.53
C ALA A 118 31.08 -72.20 39.43
N LEU A 119 30.85 -70.93 39.06
CA LEU A 119 31.59 -70.25 38.00
C LEU A 119 32.08 -68.87 38.48
N ASN A 120 33.37 -68.78 38.81
CA ASN A 120 34.08 -67.51 38.84
C ASN A 120 34.19 -66.95 37.40
N ALA A 121 33.11 -66.35 36.89
CA ALA A 121 33.08 -65.72 35.57
C ALA A 121 32.97 -64.18 35.69
N PRO A 122 33.60 -63.40 34.79
CA PRO A 122 33.58 -61.94 34.84
C PRO A 122 32.20 -61.36 34.50
N ALA A 123 32.01 -60.08 34.84
CA ALA A 123 30.76 -59.34 34.87
C ALA A 123 30.09 -59.02 33.51
N ASP A 124 30.05 -59.96 32.56
CA ASP A 124 29.35 -59.74 31.29
C ASP A 124 28.60 -61.00 30.81
N ILE A 125 27.42 -61.23 31.40
CA ILE A 125 26.48 -62.32 31.05
C ILE A 125 25.41 -61.86 30.03
N ALA A 126 25.38 -60.59 29.64
CA ALA A 126 24.33 -60.04 28.78
C ALA A 126 24.34 -60.56 27.33
N ASN A 127 25.41 -61.23 26.88
CA ASN A 127 25.52 -61.76 25.52
C ASN A 127 25.23 -63.26 25.36
N TYR A 128 24.78 -63.96 26.42
CA TYR A 128 24.58 -65.42 26.39
C TYR A 128 23.20 -65.88 26.87
N VAL A 129 22.16 -65.06 26.69
CA VAL A 129 20.77 -65.43 27.03
C VAL A 129 19.99 -65.71 25.74
N ASP A 130 19.57 -66.97 25.61
CA ASP A 130 18.66 -67.48 24.59
C ASP A 130 17.28 -66.77 24.70
N PRO A 131 16.79 -66.12 23.62
CA PRO A 131 15.47 -65.47 23.60
C PRO A 131 14.28 -66.40 23.86
N SER A 132 14.48 -67.72 23.85
CA SER A 132 13.42 -68.72 24.06
C SER A 132 13.24 -69.16 25.52
N ASN A 133 14.01 -68.62 26.47
CA ASN A 133 13.87 -68.92 27.90
C ASN A 133 13.70 -67.65 28.77
N PRO A 134 12.45 -67.19 29.03
CA PRO A 134 12.17 -65.96 29.75
C PRO A 134 12.47 -66.02 31.26
N GLY A 135 12.81 -67.18 31.81
CA GLY A 135 12.89 -67.41 33.26
C GLY A 135 14.11 -66.83 33.99
N CYS A 136 14.97 -66.05 33.33
CA CYS A 136 16.22 -65.55 33.89
C CYS A 136 16.29 -64.02 34.06
N ILE A 137 15.19 -63.30 33.84
CA ILE A 137 15.09 -61.87 34.17
C ILE A 137 14.53 -61.80 35.59
N GLY A 138 15.32 -61.30 36.55
CA GLY A 138 14.88 -61.21 37.94
C GLY A 138 13.66 -60.27 38.08
N PRO A 139 12.73 -60.54 39.02
CA PRO A 139 11.51 -59.75 39.18
C PRO A 139 11.82 -58.28 39.47
N GLY A 140 11.12 -57.39 38.78
CA GLY A 140 11.11 -55.95 39.05
C GLY A 140 11.77 -55.07 37.98
N GLN A 141 11.81 -55.49 36.70
CA GLN A 141 12.11 -54.54 35.64
C GLN A 141 10.96 -53.54 35.47
N SER A 142 11.28 -52.30 35.09
CA SER A 142 10.23 -51.31 34.79
C SER A 142 9.70 -51.51 33.38
N PRO A 143 8.41 -51.24 33.14
CA PRO A 143 7.82 -51.38 31.81
C PRO A 143 8.41 -50.34 30.86
N VAL A 144 8.24 -50.55 29.55
CA VAL A 144 8.59 -49.57 28.52
C VAL A 144 7.32 -48.85 28.07
N ALA A 145 7.28 -47.53 28.26
CA ALA A 145 6.20 -46.68 27.76
C ALA A 145 6.49 -46.25 26.31
N ASN A 146 5.54 -46.46 25.41
CA ASN A 146 5.59 -45.95 24.04
C ASN A 146 4.24 -45.32 23.64
N PRO A 147 4.13 -43.99 23.70
CA PRO A 147 2.92 -43.26 23.30
C PRO A 147 2.71 -43.21 21.77
N ASN A 148 3.55 -43.86 20.96
CA ASN A 148 3.60 -43.72 19.50
C ASN A 148 3.70 -42.24 19.06
N GLY A 149 3.24 -41.94 17.84
CA GLY A 149 3.34 -40.63 17.21
C GLY A 149 4.67 -40.41 16.47
N PRO A 150 5.01 -39.16 16.11
CA PRO A 150 4.26 -37.93 16.36
C PRO A 150 2.88 -37.93 15.69
N TYR A 151 1.91 -37.27 16.33
CA TYR A 151 0.54 -37.15 15.83
C TYR A 151 0.35 -35.85 15.07
N VAL A 152 -0.52 -35.90 14.06
CA VAL A 152 -1.05 -34.71 13.37
C VAL A 152 -2.57 -34.78 13.50
N ALA A 153 -3.17 -33.71 13.99
CA ALA A 153 -4.62 -33.60 14.15
C ALA A 153 -5.11 -32.26 13.62
N VAL A 154 -6.36 -32.21 13.16
CA VAL A 154 -7.03 -30.95 12.87
C VAL A 154 -7.83 -30.57 14.12
N ASN A 155 -7.78 -29.30 14.48
CA ASN A 155 -8.53 -28.74 15.58
C ASN A 155 -10.04 -29.10 15.50
N GLY A 156 -10.65 -29.47 16.62
CA GLY A 156 -12.06 -29.91 16.66
C GLY A 156 -12.34 -31.30 16.06
N GLN A 157 -11.33 -32.04 15.59
CA GLN A 157 -11.48 -33.43 15.12
C GLN A 157 -10.94 -34.45 16.14
N PRO A 158 -11.56 -35.63 16.26
CA PRO A 158 -11.12 -36.67 17.18
C PRO A 158 -9.75 -37.25 16.76
N LEU A 159 -8.80 -37.24 17.69
CA LEU A 159 -7.49 -37.87 17.58
C LEU A 159 -7.47 -39.15 18.42
N THR A 160 -7.05 -40.27 17.82
CA THR A 160 -6.86 -41.54 18.54
C THR A 160 -5.40 -41.68 18.95
N PHE A 161 -5.14 -41.77 20.25
CA PHE A 161 -3.83 -42.10 20.80
C PHE A 161 -3.65 -43.62 20.87
N SER A 162 -2.40 -44.08 20.77
CA SER A 162 -2.08 -45.50 20.79
C SER A 162 -0.96 -45.82 21.76
N SER A 163 -1.17 -46.82 22.61
CA SER A 163 -0.14 -47.40 23.49
C SER A 163 0.47 -48.70 22.93
N ALA A 164 0.24 -49.02 21.65
CA ALA A 164 0.55 -50.33 21.07
C ALA A 164 2.03 -50.74 21.12
N GLY A 165 2.95 -49.79 21.32
CA GLY A 165 4.38 -50.09 21.44
C GLY A 165 4.86 -50.27 22.88
N SER A 166 3.97 -50.15 23.87
CA SER A 166 4.33 -50.32 25.28
C SER A 166 4.33 -51.81 25.63
N PHE A 167 5.34 -52.26 26.36
CA PHE A 167 5.46 -53.64 26.83
C PHE A 167 6.21 -53.69 28.15
N ASP A 168 6.12 -54.82 28.84
CA ASP A 168 6.85 -55.08 30.07
C ASP A 168 7.79 -56.28 29.85
N PRO A 169 9.12 -56.15 30.03
CA PRO A 169 10.08 -57.22 29.68
C PRO A 169 9.94 -58.52 30.48
N ASP A 170 9.51 -58.44 31.73
CA ASP A 170 9.40 -59.56 32.68
C ASP A 170 7.97 -59.77 33.20
N GLY A 171 6.98 -59.05 32.66
CA GLY A 171 5.60 -59.11 33.13
C GLY A 171 4.55 -58.57 32.15
N THR A 172 3.53 -57.91 32.70
CA THR A 172 2.36 -57.40 32.00
C THR A 172 2.02 -55.98 32.45
N ILE A 173 1.61 -55.14 31.50
CA ILE A 173 1.10 -53.81 31.81
C ILE A 173 -0.32 -53.92 32.39
N THR A 174 -0.53 -53.36 33.57
CA THR A 174 -1.80 -53.39 34.31
C THR A 174 -2.59 -52.09 34.20
N SER A 175 -1.93 -50.95 33.95
CA SER A 175 -2.64 -49.68 33.76
C SER A 175 -1.92 -48.69 32.84
N TYR A 176 -2.72 -47.76 32.31
CA TYR A 176 -2.29 -46.67 31.43
C TYR A 176 -2.79 -45.35 32.02
N LEU A 177 -2.00 -44.29 31.88
CA LEU A 177 -2.39 -42.92 32.19
C LEU A 177 -1.83 -41.99 31.12
N TRP A 178 -2.74 -41.46 30.31
CA TRP A 178 -2.46 -40.40 29.35
C TRP A 178 -2.65 -39.03 30.00
N ASP A 179 -1.71 -38.11 29.77
CA ASP A 179 -1.88 -36.66 29.95
C ASP A 179 -1.82 -36.02 28.56
N PHE A 180 -2.89 -35.35 28.16
CA PHE A 180 -3.00 -34.75 26.81
C PHE A 180 -2.17 -33.47 26.66
N GLY A 181 -1.41 -33.07 27.68
CA GLY A 181 -0.53 -31.92 27.68
C GLY A 181 -1.27 -30.62 27.98
N GLY A 182 -0.55 -29.57 28.39
CA GLY A 182 -1.10 -28.21 28.48
C GLY A 182 -2.32 -28.02 29.39
N GLY A 183 -2.61 -28.97 30.29
CA GLY A 183 -3.80 -28.94 31.15
C GLY A 183 -5.09 -29.42 30.49
N PHE A 184 -5.03 -30.09 29.32
CA PHE A 184 -6.20 -30.59 28.59
C PHE A 184 -6.88 -31.82 29.21
N GLY A 185 -6.33 -32.35 30.31
CA GLY A 185 -6.89 -33.47 31.07
C GLY A 185 -6.17 -34.79 30.82
N THR A 186 -6.72 -35.87 31.40
CA THR A 186 -6.10 -37.20 31.40
C THR A 186 -7.08 -38.31 30.99
N SER A 187 -6.56 -39.49 30.66
CA SER A 187 -7.36 -40.70 30.41
C SER A 187 -6.64 -41.96 30.87
N THR A 188 -7.38 -42.96 31.33
CA THR A 188 -6.85 -44.28 31.75
C THR A 188 -7.06 -45.38 30.71
N GLN A 189 -7.68 -45.07 29.57
CA GLN A 189 -7.82 -46.02 28.48
C GLN A 189 -6.47 -46.23 27.79
N PRO A 190 -6.14 -47.45 27.31
CA PRO A 190 -4.90 -47.70 26.56
C PRO A 190 -4.83 -46.87 25.27
N ASN A 191 -5.95 -46.78 24.54
CA ASN A 191 -6.03 -46.07 23.25
C ASN A 191 -7.18 -45.04 23.27
N PRO A 192 -7.03 -43.91 23.99
CA PRO A 192 -8.10 -42.95 24.14
C PRO A 192 -8.31 -42.15 22.85
N VAL A 193 -9.56 -41.71 22.63
CA VAL A 193 -9.91 -40.70 21.64
C VAL A 193 -10.09 -39.37 22.34
N PHE A 194 -9.38 -38.34 21.88
CA PHE A 194 -9.43 -37.00 22.45
C PHE A 194 -9.56 -35.93 21.36
N THR A 195 -10.25 -34.82 21.66
CA THR A 195 -10.42 -33.70 20.72
C THR A 195 -9.86 -32.43 21.33
N TYR A 196 -8.87 -31.83 20.67
CA TYR A 196 -8.36 -30.51 21.05
C TYR A 196 -9.26 -29.42 20.45
N ASN A 197 -9.61 -28.42 21.27
CA ASN A 197 -10.40 -27.25 20.86
C ASN A 197 -9.60 -25.97 21.17
N LEU A 198 -8.71 -25.61 20.25
CA LEU A 198 -7.96 -24.35 20.26
C LEU A 198 -8.51 -23.40 19.20
N SER A 199 -8.01 -22.17 19.09
CA SER A 199 -8.34 -21.28 17.95
C SER A 199 -7.14 -21.02 17.05
N PHE A 200 -6.01 -21.66 17.34
CA PHE A 200 -4.73 -21.43 16.68
C PHE A 200 -3.97 -22.74 16.46
N GLN A 201 -3.00 -22.73 15.55
CA GLN A 201 -2.08 -23.84 15.36
C GLN A 201 -1.17 -23.97 16.59
N ALA A 202 -1.07 -25.18 17.12
CA ALA A 202 -0.27 -25.45 18.31
C ALA A 202 0.51 -26.75 18.19
N LYS A 203 1.68 -26.80 18.82
CA LYS A 203 2.42 -28.03 19.07
C LYS A 203 2.26 -28.39 20.54
N ILE A 204 1.61 -29.52 20.81
CA ILE A 204 1.30 -30.00 22.17
C ILE A 204 2.18 -31.20 22.47
N ILE A 205 2.64 -31.31 23.72
CA ILE A 205 3.39 -32.48 24.20
C ILE A 205 2.46 -33.26 25.12
N ALA A 206 2.08 -34.46 24.70
CA ALA A 206 1.31 -35.41 25.51
C ALA A 206 2.24 -36.45 26.12
N SER A 207 1.86 -37.05 27.24
CA SER A 207 2.60 -38.13 27.88
C SER A 207 1.73 -39.37 28.10
N LEU A 208 2.38 -40.53 28.07
CA LEU A 208 1.83 -41.81 28.49
C LEU A 208 2.67 -42.34 29.63
N THR A 209 2.04 -42.60 30.78
CA THR A 209 2.57 -43.40 31.87
C THR A 209 1.95 -44.79 31.83
N VAL A 210 2.77 -45.84 31.92
CA VAL A 210 2.31 -47.23 32.05
C VAL A 210 2.78 -47.82 33.37
N THR A 211 1.98 -48.71 33.96
CA THR A 211 2.30 -49.43 35.21
C THR A 211 2.23 -50.93 34.96
N ASP A 212 3.21 -51.69 35.44
CA ASP A 212 3.26 -53.16 35.32
C ASP A 212 2.52 -53.88 36.47
N ASN A 213 2.65 -55.22 36.55
CA ASN A 213 2.06 -56.03 37.63
C ASN A 213 2.85 -55.99 38.95
N ASP A 214 4.06 -55.47 38.94
CA ASP A 214 4.92 -55.32 40.12
C ASP A 214 4.79 -53.91 40.73
N GLY A 215 4.05 -53.02 40.06
CA GLY A 215 3.78 -51.64 40.47
C GLY A 215 4.81 -50.63 39.96
N ASN A 216 5.76 -51.03 39.12
CA ASN A 216 6.72 -50.09 38.53
C ASN A 216 6.05 -49.26 37.44
N THR A 217 6.56 -48.04 37.22
CA THR A 217 5.99 -47.12 36.25
C THR A 217 7.05 -46.47 35.37
N THR A 218 6.71 -46.28 34.10
CA THR A 218 7.53 -45.54 33.14
C THR A 218 6.67 -44.55 32.39
N THR A 219 7.22 -43.37 32.09
CA THR A 219 6.55 -42.32 31.33
C THR A 219 7.37 -41.97 30.08
N ALA A 220 6.68 -41.83 28.95
CA ALA A 220 7.25 -41.33 27.71
C ALA A 220 6.33 -40.27 27.09
N THR A 221 6.88 -39.42 26.24
CA THR A 221 6.16 -38.29 25.62
C THR A 221 6.06 -38.43 24.11
N THR A 222 5.05 -37.78 23.54
CA THR A 222 4.83 -37.66 22.10
C THR A 222 4.37 -36.24 21.77
N THR A 223 4.52 -35.84 20.51
CA THR A 223 4.07 -34.52 20.07
C THR A 223 2.82 -34.62 19.22
N VAL A 224 1.86 -33.73 19.45
CA VAL A 224 0.70 -33.49 18.60
C VAL A 224 0.91 -32.17 17.87
N ASN A 225 0.99 -32.22 16.54
CA ASN A 225 0.97 -31.04 15.69
C ASN A 225 -0.49 -30.75 15.31
N LEU A 226 -1.10 -29.77 15.97
CA LEU A 226 -2.50 -29.41 15.76
C LEU A 226 -2.61 -28.38 14.63
N LEU A 227 -3.15 -28.83 13.50
CA LEU A 227 -3.48 -28.00 12.36
C LEU A 227 -4.77 -27.23 12.61
N ARG A 228 -4.84 -26.01 12.08
CA ARG A 228 -6.05 -25.20 12.11
C ARG A 228 -7.13 -25.82 11.22
N THR A 229 -8.40 -25.68 11.59
CA THR A 229 -9.54 -25.95 10.70
C THR A 229 -9.49 -25.07 9.46
N ALA A 230 -10.19 -25.48 8.39
CA ALA A 230 -10.50 -24.57 7.29
C ALA A 230 -11.22 -23.36 7.92
N ASN A 231 -10.63 -22.18 7.77
CA ASN A 231 -11.12 -20.96 8.38
C ASN A 231 -12.13 -20.29 7.45
N SER A 232 -13.25 -19.88 8.01
CA SER A 232 -14.30 -19.19 7.28
C SER A 232 -14.07 -17.68 7.40
N PRO A 233 -14.47 -16.87 6.41
CA PRO A 233 -14.47 -15.43 6.61
C PRO A 233 -15.49 -15.04 7.69
N PRO A 234 -15.25 -13.95 8.43
CA PRO A 234 -16.21 -13.46 9.41
C PRO A 234 -17.50 -12.97 8.73
N THR A 235 -18.54 -12.74 9.52
CA THR A 235 -19.76 -12.03 9.11
C THR A 235 -19.72 -10.62 9.68
N ALA A 236 -19.79 -9.60 8.81
CA ALA A 236 -19.84 -8.19 9.19
C ALA A 236 -21.29 -7.75 9.44
N ASP A 237 -21.51 -7.00 10.52
CA ASP A 237 -22.76 -6.31 10.81
C ASP A 237 -22.45 -4.85 11.17
N ALA A 238 -22.88 -3.92 10.31
CA ALA A 238 -22.66 -2.48 10.50
C ALA A 238 -23.72 -1.81 11.41
N GLY A 239 -24.68 -2.58 11.93
CA GLY A 239 -25.76 -2.09 12.76
C GLY A 239 -26.79 -1.25 11.99
N ALA A 240 -27.70 -0.62 12.74
CA ALA A 240 -28.75 0.23 12.18
C ALA A 240 -28.22 1.57 11.66
N ALA A 241 -29.04 2.24 10.84
CA ALA A 241 -28.78 3.61 10.41
C ALA A 241 -28.75 4.57 11.61
N VAL A 242 -27.92 5.60 11.52
CA VAL A 242 -27.78 6.65 12.55
C VAL A 242 -28.20 8.00 12.00
N THR A 243 -28.72 8.85 12.88
CA THR A 243 -29.08 10.24 12.57
C THR A 243 -28.36 11.17 13.52
N GLY A 244 -27.89 12.32 13.03
CA GLY A 244 -27.23 13.33 13.85
C GLY A 244 -27.27 14.70 13.20
N THR A 245 -26.64 15.67 13.84
CA THR A 245 -26.47 17.03 13.32
C THR A 245 -25.01 17.31 13.00
N VAL A 246 -24.75 18.28 12.13
CA VAL A 246 -23.39 18.73 11.81
C VAL A 246 -22.60 19.03 13.09
N ASN A 247 -21.32 18.64 13.09
CA ASN A 247 -20.36 18.75 14.19
C ASN A 247 -20.72 17.99 15.49
N SER A 248 -21.84 17.27 15.53
CA SER A 248 -22.24 16.47 16.69
C SER A 248 -21.86 14.99 16.50
N PRO A 249 -21.35 14.32 17.55
CA PRO A 249 -20.92 12.94 17.45
C PRO A 249 -22.10 11.98 17.31
N VAL A 250 -22.04 11.09 16.32
CA VAL A 250 -22.87 9.89 16.19
C VAL A 250 -22.03 8.64 16.52
N ILE A 251 -22.69 7.59 17.03
CA ILE A 251 -22.03 6.35 17.43
C ILE A 251 -22.47 5.24 16.49
N PHE A 252 -21.49 4.57 15.87
CA PHE A 252 -21.72 3.36 15.08
C PHE A 252 -21.56 2.11 15.94
N ASN A 253 -22.22 1.01 15.56
CA ASN A 253 -22.20 -0.22 16.35
C ASN A 253 -21.95 -1.44 15.47
N GLY A 254 -20.72 -1.96 15.53
CA GLY A 254 -20.29 -3.17 14.82
C GLY A 254 -20.36 -4.44 15.66
N ASN A 255 -20.87 -4.39 16.90
CA ASN A 255 -20.82 -5.51 17.84
C ASN A 255 -21.66 -6.73 17.40
N GLY A 256 -22.52 -6.59 16.38
CA GLY A 256 -23.22 -7.72 15.77
C GLY A 256 -22.34 -8.58 14.87
N SER A 257 -21.12 -8.13 14.56
CA SER A 257 -20.18 -8.88 13.74
C SER A 257 -19.67 -10.12 14.48
N SER A 258 -19.53 -11.25 13.78
CA SER A 258 -19.18 -12.53 14.37
C SER A 258 -18.30 -13.37 13.45
N ASP A 259 -17.46 -14.20 14.05
CA ASP A 259 -16.67 -15.19 13.34
C ASP A 259 -17.21 -16.60 13.63
N PRO A 260 -17.43 -17.46 12.61
CA PRO A 260 -17.97 -18.82 12.83
C PRO A 260 -17.10 -19.68 13.75
N GLU A 261 -15.79 -19.44 13.78
CA GLU A 261 -14.83 -20.14 14.62
C GLU A 261 -14.53 -19.38 15.95
N GLY A 262 -15.21 -18.25 16.20
CA GLY A 262 -15.06 -17.44 17.40
C GLY A 262 -13.73 -16.66 17.46
N ALA A 263 -13.09 -16.42 16.31
CA ALA A 263 -11.88 -15.63 16.23
C ALA A 263 -12.08 -14.19 16.73
N ARG A 264 -11.00 -13.56 17.21
CA ARG A 264 -11.03 -12.13 17.55
C ARG A 264 -11.07 -11.29 16.29
N LEU A 265 -12.04 -10.38 16.23
CA LEU A 265 -12.21 -9.46 15.11
C LEU A 265 -11.49 -8.13 15.33
N SER A 266 -10.92 -7.62 14.25
CA SER A 266 -10.50 -6.23 14.10
C SER A 266 -11.51 -5.48 13.23
N TYR A 267 -11.69 -4.18 13.48
CA TYR A 267 -12.72 -3.36 12.84
C TYR A 267 -12.07 -2.22 12.06
N ARG A 268 -12.60 -1.92 10.88
CA ARG A 268 -12.27 -0.72 10.11
C ARG A 268 -13.54 -0.12 9.53
N TRP A 269 -13.86 1.07 9.99
CA TRP A 269 -14.94 1.91 9.50
C TRP A 269 -14.41 2.91 8.48
N ASP A 270 -15.15 3.10 7.40
CA ASP A 270 -14.99 4.18 6.43
C ASP A 270 -16.25 5.04 6.50
N PHE A 271 -16.10 6.27 7.00
CA PHE A 271 -17.23 7.16 7.25
C PHE A 271 -17.72 7.88 5.99
N ALA A 272 -17.13 7.60 4.83
CA ALA A 272 -17.46 8.19 3.53
C ALA A 272 -17.26 9.72 3.41
N ASP A 273 -16.49 10.30 4.33
CA ASP A 273 -15.99 11.68 4.30
C ASP A 273 -14.44 11.74 4.27
N GLY A 274 -13.79 10.58 4.03
CA GLY A 274 -12.34 10.42 4.04
C GLY A 274 -11.75 10.06 5.40
N SER A 275 -12.55 10.05 6.47
CA SER A 275 -12.10 9.63 7.80
C SER A 275 -12.38 8.13 8.07
N ILE A 276 -11.65 7.56 9.04
CA ILE A 276 -11.74 6.14 9.39
C ILE A 276 -11.85 5.93 10.91
N GLY A 277 -12.46 4.81 11.31
CA GLY A 277 -12.55 4.37 12.71
C GLY A 277 -12.08 2.92 12.87
N THR A 278 -11.49 2.56 14.03
CA THR A 278 -10.92 1.21 14.24
C THR A 278 -11.50 0.45 15.44
N ARG A 279 -12.46 1.05 16.14
CA ARG A 279 -13.17 0.43 17.26
C ARG A 279 -14.42 -0.30 16.76
N ALA A 280 -14.91 -1.27 17.53
CA ALA A 280 -16.21 -1.89 17.27
C ALA A 280 -17.36 -0.86 17.36
N THR A 281 -17.25 0.09 18.29
CA THR A 281 -18.20 1.19 18.48
C THR A 281 -17.51 2.56 18.41
N PRO A 282 -17.13 3.05 17.21
CA PRO A 282 -16.49 4.35 17.08
C PRO A 282 -17.54 5.48 17.19
N SER A 283 -17.08 6.62 17.70
CA SER A 283 -17.81 7.90 17.62
C SER A 283 -17.22 8.71 16.47
N HIS A 284 -18.07 9.37 15.68
CA HIS A 284 -17.66 10.23 14.57
C HIS A 284 -18.55 11.46 14.43
N SER A 285 -17.98 12.59 14.02
CA SER A 285 -18.71 13.84 13.77
C SER A 285 -18.49 14.29 12.34
N TYR A 286 -19.57 14.57 11.63
CA TYR A 286 -19.54 15.06 10.25
C TYR A 286 -19.56 16.59 10.21
N THR A 287 -18.69 17.19 9.40
CA THR A 287 -18.60 18.65 9.23
C THR A 287 -19.55 19.20 8.18
N ARG A 288 -20.18 18.32 7.39
CA ARG A 288 -21.18 18.66 6.39
C ARG A 288 -22.42 17.80 6.63
N CYS A 289 -23.58 18.36 6.35
CA CYS A 289 -24.80 17.58 6.38
C CYS A 289 -24.89 16.72 5.10
N GLY A 290 -25.73 15.68 5.14
CA GLY A 290 -25.89 14.74 4.04
C GLY A 290 -26.18 13.33 4.51
N THR A 291 -26.36 12.42 3.55
CA THR A 291 -26.48 10.99 3.84
C THR A 291 -25.20 10.28 3.41
N TYR A 292 -24.49 9.72 4.37
CA TYR A 292 -23.23 9.00 4.18
C TYR A 292 -23.49 7.50 4.18
N THR A 293 -23.01 6.79 3.15
CA THR A 293 -23.00 5.32 3.13
C THR A 293 -21.74 4.84 3.83
N VAL A 294 -21.87 4.48 5.10
CA VAL A 294 -20.76 4.13 5.97
C VAL A 294 -20.42 2.65 5.80
N GLY A 295 -19.15 2.36 5.51
CA GLY A 295 -18.65 1.00 5.34
C GLY A 295 -17.99 0.47 6.61
N LEU A 296 -18.31 -0.77 6.98
CA LEU A 296 -17.59 -1.55 7.97
C LEU A 296 -16.86 -2.68 7.28
N THR A 297 -15.57 -2.87 7.57
CA THR A 297 -14.81 -4.09 7.29
C THR A 297 -14.39 -4.71 8.60
N VAL A 298 -14.68 -6.01 8.79
CA VAL A 298 -14.15 -6.80 9.90
C VAL A 298 -13.18 -7.83 9.37
N THR A 299 -12.08 -8.04 10.11
CA THR A 299 -11.02 -8.99 9.75
C THR A 299 -10.69 -9.87 10.95
N ASP A 300 -10.64 -11.18 10.73
CA ASP A 300 -10.26 -12.17 11.74
C ASP A 300 -8.75 -12.17 12.05
N ASP A 301 -8.31 -13.08 12.92
CA ASP A 301 -6.91 -13.16 13.36
C ASP A 301 -5.95 -13.82 12.34
N VAL A 302 -6.47 -14.26 11.20
CA VAL A 302 -5.68 -14.84 10.10
C VAL A 302 -5.80 -14.08 8.79
N GLY A 303 -6.50 -12.96 8.80
CA GLY A 303 -6.58 -12.00 7.70
C GLY A 303 -7.75 -12.20 6.73
N LEU A 304 -8.71 -13.10 6.99
CA LEU A 304 -9.95 -13.11 6.20
C LEU A 304 -10.86 -11.97 6.66
N SER A 305 -11.57 -11.37 5.71
CA SER A 305 -12.37 -10.19 5.97
C SER A 305 -13.73 -10.23 5.29
N ALA A 306 -14.68 -9.48 5.85
CA ALA A 306 -16.00 -9.26 5.30
C ALA A 306 -16.43 -7.80 5.47
N GLY A 307 -17.33 -7.35 4.59
CA GLY A 307 -17.84 -5.98 4.56
C GLY A 307 -19.34 -5.89 4.80
N ALA A 308 -19.78 -4.84 5.47
CA ALA A 308 -21.18 -4.45 5.63
C ALA A 308 -21.31 -2.92 5.49
N THR A 309 -22.52 -2.42 5.23
CA THR A 309 -22.78 -0.98 5.15
C THR A 309 -23.97 -0.58 6.02
N THR A 310 -23.93 0.65 6.50
CA THR A 310 -25.05 1.35 7.15
C THR A 310 -25.12 2.79 6.63
N THR A 311 -26.10 3.57 7.05
CA THR A 311 -26.22 4.98 6.68
C THR A 311 -26.11 5.90 7.88
N ALA A 312 -25.48 7.05 7.67
CA ALA A 312 -25.54 8.18 8.60
C ALA A 312 -26.22 9.37 7.92
N THR A 313 -27.36 9.80 8.45
CA THR A 313 -28.09 10.98 7.96
C THR A 313 -27.81 12.14 8.90
N ILE A 314 -27.08 13.12 8.40
CA ILE A 314 -26.63 14.30 9.14
C ILE A 314 -27.42 15.50 8.67
N SER A 315 -28.15 16.15 9.57
CA SER A 315 -28.89 17.39 9.33
C SER A 315 -28.11 18.62 9.81
N SER A 316 -28.56 19.81 9.45
CA SER A 316 -28.05 21.08 9.98
C SER A 316 -28.14 21.11 11.52
N SER A 317 -27.22 21.84 12.16
CA SER A 317 -27.24 22.07 13.61
C SER A 317 -28.06 23.31 14.01
N GLY A 318 -28.51 24.11 13.03
CA GLY A 318 -29.30 25.32 13.18
C GLY A 318 -30.17 25.62 11.96
N ILE A 319 -30.69 26.85 11.91
CA ILE A 319 -31.36 27.42 10.74
C ILE A 319 -30.64 28.75 10.45
N ASP A 320 -29.35 28.67 10.08
CA ASP A 320 -28.56 29.86 9.75
C ASP A 320 -28.74 30.20 8.26
N ALA A 321 -29.09 31.44 7.97
CA ALA A 321 -29.27 31.86 6.59
C ALA A 321 -27.94 31.78 5.82
N PRO A 322 -27.96 31.45 4.51
CA PRO A 322 -26.76 31.43 3.70
C PRO A 322 -26.16 32.83 3.56
N VAL A 323 -24.85 32.90 3.35
CA VAL A 323 -24.11 34.13 3.05
C VAL A 323 -23.93 34.23 1.54
N ALA A 324 -24.67 35.13 0.91
CA ALA A 324 -24.55 35.42 -0.52
C ALA A 324 -23.24 36.16 -0.83
N ASN A 325 -22.72 35.94 -2.03
CA ASN A 325 -21.63 36.72 -2.61
C ASN A 325 -21.96 37.00 -4.09
N ALA A 326 -22.19 38.27 -4.44
CA ALA A 326 -22.60 38.67 -5.79
C ALA A 326 -21.41 38.84 -6.78
N GLY A 327 -20.18 38.53 -6.36
CA GLY A 327 -18.99 38.61 -7.21
C GLY A 327 -18.48 40.04 -7.43
N GLY A 328 -17.94 40.33 -8.62
CA GLY A 328 -17.40 41.64 -9.00
C GLY A 328 -15.94 41.85 -8.59
N GLY A 329 -15.16 40.77 -8.52
CA GLY A 329 -13.75 40.83 -8.11
C GLY A 329 -13.56 41.37 -6.69
N ALA A 330 -12.41 42.00 -6.43
CA ALA A 330 -12.07 42.51 -5.09
C ALA A 330 -12.89 43.75 -4.68
N THR A 331 -13.53 44.42 -5.63
CA THR A 331 -14.26 45.69 -5.41
C THR A 331 -15.77 45.51 -5.36
N GLY A 332 -16.29 44.32 -5.68
CA GLY A 332 -17.74 44.12 -5.84
C GLY A 332 -18.30 44.83 -7.08
N HIS A 333 -17.47 45.01 -8.11
CA HIS A 333 -17.78 45.81 -9.30
C HIS A 333 -17.54 45.05 -10.61
N TYR A 334 -18.39 45.30 -11.60
CA TYR A 334 -18.23 44.84 -12.98
C TYR A 334 -18.24 46.03 -13.95
N ASP A 335 -17.52 45.90 -15.06
CA ASP A 335 -17.53 46.86 -16.16
C ASP A 335 -18.06 46.19 -17.43
N GLY A 336 -18.81 46.92 -18.24
CA GLY A 336 -19.29 46.45 -19.53
C GLY A 336 -19.63 47.57 -20.51
N ALA A 337 -19.94 47.19 -21.74
CA ALA A 337 -20.44 48.10 -22.77
C ALA A 337 -21.89 47.73 -23.15
N VAL A 338 -22.64 48.70 -23.65
CA VAL A 338 -24.01 48.48 -24.16
C VAL A 338 -24.03 47.28 -25.12
N GLY A 339 -24.94 46.34 -24.86
CA GLY A 339 -25.12 45.11 -25.65
C GLY A 339 -24.04 44.03 -25.47
N SER A 340 -23.02 44.25 -24.62
CA SER A 340 -22.00 43.24 -24.33
C SER A 340 -22.45 42.30 -23.22
N ASN A 341 -22.10 41.02 -23.34
CA ASN A 341 -22.35 40.01 -22.32
C ASN A 341 -21.40 40.21 -21.12
N ILE A 342 -21.98 40.35 -19.93
CA ILE A 342 -21.28 40.36 -18.65
C ILE A 342 -21.56 39.03 -17.95
N GLN A 343 -20.49 38.34 -17.54
CA GLN A 343 -20.57 37.08 -16.80
C GLN A 343 -20.58 37.36 -15.30
N PHE A 344 -21.69 37.05 -14.63
CA PHE A 344 -21.82 37.15 -13.18
C PHE A 344 -21.34 35.87 -12.51
N ASP A 345 -20.94 35.96 -11.24
CA ASP A 345 -20.41 34.83 -10.48
C ASP A 345 -20.83 34.89 -9.01
N GLY A 346 -21.71 33.97 -8.63
CA GLY A 346 -22.18 33.74 -7.26
C GLY A 346 -21.48 32.58 -6.54
N SER A 347 -20.47 31.96 -7.16
CA SER A 347 -19.86 30.70 -6.70
C SER A 347 -19.21 30.77 -5.31
N SER A 348 -18.88 31.97 -4.84
CA SER A 348 -18.32 32.22 -3.51
C SER A 348 -19.39 32.39 -2.41
N SER A 349 -20.67 32.21 -2.73
CA SER A 349 -21.75 32.15 -1.72
C SER A 349 -21.63 30.86 -0.92
N VAL A 350 -21.88 30.92 0.39
CA VAL A 350 -21.71 29.79 1.31
C VAL A 350 -22.92 29.64 2.21
N ASP A 351 -23.30 28.40 2.46
CA ASP A 351 -24.25 28.04 3.52
C ASP A 351 -23.46 27.37 4.66
N PRO A 352 -23.47 27.94 5.88
CA PRO A 352 -22.79 27.36 7.04
C PRO A 352 -23.32 25.98 7.46
N ASP A 353 -24.57 25.67 7.14
CA ASP A 353 -25.27 24.47 7.61
C ASP A 353 -25.15 23.31 6.60
N CYS A 354 -25.44 23.58 5.33
CA CYS A 354 -25.65 22.51 4.36
C CYS A 354 -25.30 22.89 2.91
N ASN A 355 -26.27 23.45 2.18
CA ASN A 355 -26.19 23.69 0.74
C ASN A 355 -27.17 24.79 0.31
N ILE A 356 -26.67 25.69 -0.55
CA ILE A 356 -27.51 26.60 -1.32
C ILE A 356 -28.26 25.81 -2.40
N THR A 357 -29.58 25.90 -2.41
CA THR A 357 -30.47 25.24 -3.38
C THR A 357 -30.81 26.10 -4.59
N SER A 358 -30.74 27.43 -4.46
CA SER A 358 -31.02 28.33 -5.58
C SER A 358 -30.25 29.65 -5.52
N TYR A 359 -30.03 30.21 -6.71
CA TYR A 359 -29.38 31.51 -6.96
C TYR A 359 -30.30 32.31 -7.88
N ASN A 360 -30.80 33.44 -7.40
CA ASN A 360 -31.70 34.33 -8.14
C ASN A 360 -31.10 35.73 -8.21
N TRP A 361 -30.92 36.23 -9.43
CA TRP A 361 -30.30 37.51 -9.72
C TRP A 361 -31.35 38.52 -10.18
N ASP A 362 -31.26 39.73 -9.65
CA ASP A 362 -31.89 40.94 -10.19
C ASP A 362 -30.78 41.84 -10.74
N PHE A 363 -30.80 42.13 -12.03
CA PHE A 363 -29.74 42.91 -12.68
C PHE A 363 -29.93 44.43 -12.54
N GLY A 364 -31.02 44.89 -11.90
CA GLY A 364 -31.26 46.30 -11.63
C GLY A 364 -31.77 47.10 -12.83
N ASP A 365 -31.96 46.47 -13.99
CA ASP A 365 -32.58 47.03 -15.20
C ASP A 365 -34.00 46.48 -15.45
N GLY A 366 -34.54 45.73 -14.49
CA GLY A 366 -35.84 45.05 -14.57
C GLY A 366 -35.78 43.62 -15.12
N SER A 367 -34.60 43.12 -15.47
CA SER A 367 -34.39 41.72 -15.87
C SER A 367 -33.82 40.86 -14.72
N SER A 368 -33.94 39.54 -14.85
CA SER A 368 -33.52 38.58 -13.82
C SER A 368 -32.76 37.39 -14.40
N GLY A 369 -31.91 36.75 -13.58
CA GLY A 369 -31.14 35.57 -13.93
C GLY A 369 -31.23 34.45 -12.90
N LEU A 370 -30.97 33.21 -13.32
CA LEU A 370 -30.94 32.04 -12.45
C LEU A 370 -29.60 31.32 -12.54
N GLY A 371 -29.24 30.63 -11.46
CA GLY A 371 -28.03 29.80 -11.40
C GLY A 371 -26.82 30.55 -10.86
N ILE A 372 -25.73 29.79 -10.66
CA ILE A 372 -24.52 30.29 -9.99
C ILE A 372 -23.84 31.39 -10.82
N SER A 373 -23.80 31.24 -12.15
CA SER A 373 -23.04 32.11 -13.05
C SER A 373 -23.87 32.49 -14.29
N PRO A 374 -24.92 33.32 -14.16
CA PRO A 374 -25.68 33.77 -15.31
C PRO A 374 -24.91 34.80 -16.14
N VAL A 375 -25.33 34.97 -17.39
CA VAL A 375 -24.84 36.00 -18.30
C VAL A 375 -25.96 37.00 -18.55
N HIS A 376 -25.64 38.29 -18.53
CA HIS A 376 -26.59 39.36 -18.84
C HIS A 376 -25.93 40.48 -19.65
N SER A 377 -26.72 41.22 -20.44
CA SER A 377 -26.27 42.36 -21.24
C SER A 377 -27.24 43.52 -21.07
N TYR A 378 -26.71 44.73 -20.91
CA TYR A 378 -27.53 45.93 -20.70
C TYR A 378 -27.76 46.67 -22.02
N ALA A 379 -29.00 47.08 -22.26
CA ALA A 379 -29.40 47.78 -23.49
C ALA A 379 -29.15 49.30 -23.45
N ILE A 380 -28.92 49.86 -22.26
CA ILE A 380 -28.74 51.29 -22.03
C ILE A 380 -27.47 51.48 -21.19
N ALA A 381 -26.71 52.54 -21.46
CA ALA A 381 -25.56 52.90 -20.63
C ALA A 381 -26.02 53.47 -19.28
N GLY A 382 -25.29 53.16 -18.22
CA GLY A 382 -25.60 53.59 -16.86
C GLY A 382 -24.96 52.72 -15.79
N ASP A 383 -25.21 53.10 -14.55
CA ASP A 383 -24.77 52.36 -13.37
C ASP A 383 -25.93 51.53 -12.82
N TYR A 384 -25.69 50.23 -12.62
CA TYR A 384 -26.69 49.28 -12.14
C TYR A 384 -26.26 48.65 -10.82
N VAL A 385 -27.24 48.40 -9.94
CA VAL A 385 -27.05 47.62 -8.72
C VAL A 385 -27.62 46.23 -8.97
N VAL A 386 -26.74 45.23 -8.97
CA VAL A 386 -27.08 43.83 -9.17
C VAL A 386 -27.26 43.18 -7.81
N THR A 387 -28.38 42.50 -7.60
CA THR A 387 -28.70 41.82 -6.34
C THR A 387 -28.75 40.32 -6.56
N LEU A 388 -27.93 39.57 -5.82
CA LEU A 388 -28.02 38.12 -5.71
C LEU A 388 -28.78 37.75 -4.45
N THR A 389 -29.84 36.96 -4.60
CA THR A 389 -30.50 36.24 -3.51
C THR A 389 -30.18 34.75 -3.63
N VAL A 390 -29.59 34.16 -2.60
CA VAL A 390 -29.37 32.71 -2.50
C VAL A 390 -30.32 32.12 -1.48
N THR A 391 -30.86 30.93 -1.75
CA THR A 391 -31.74 30.21 -0.81
C THR A 391 -31.11 28.87 -0.46
N ASP A 392 -31.12 28.48 0.82
CA ASP A 392 -30.63 27.18 1.28
C ASP A 392 -31.69 26.06 1.19
N ASN A 393 -31.38 24.88 1.71
CA ASN A 393 -32.32 23.74 1.77
C ASN A 393 -33.37 23.85 2.88
N ASP A 394 -33.20 24.79 3.81
CA ASP A 394 -34.13 25.06 4.90
C ASP A 394 -35.11 26.20 4.53
N GLY A 395 -34.92 26.80 3.35
CA GLY A 395 -35.76 27.86 2.79
C GLY A 395 -35.37 29.27 3.25
N LEU A 396 -34.23 29.44 3.94
CA LEU A 396 -33.72 30.75 4.30
C LEU A 396 -32.94 31.39 3.16
N THR A 397 -32.88 32.72 3.18
CA THR A 397 -32.29 33.52 2.11
C THR A 397 -31.15 34.41 2.58
N GLY A 398 -30.07 34.44 1.80
CA GLY A 398 -28.97 35.39 1.89
C GLY A 398 -29.01 36.38 0.73
N ILE A 399 -28.63 37.62 0.96
CA ILE A 399 -28.63 38.67 -0.08
C ILE A 399 -27.27 39.36 -0.13
N ALA A 400 -26.76 39.56 -1.35
CA ALA A 400 -25.56 40.36 -1.61
C ALA A 400 -25.77 41.23 -2.85
N THR A 401 -25.05 42.34 -2.92
CA THR A 401 -25.11 43.27 -4.05
C THR A 401 -23.73 43.51 -4.67
N ALA A 402 -23.70 43.71 -5.97
CA ALA A 402 -22.56 44.21 -6.73
C ALA A 402 -23.00 45.40 -7.60
N THR A 403 -22.06 46.20 -8.09
CA THR A 403 -22.37 47.30 -9.04
C THR A 403 -21.84 46.98 -10.43
N VAL A 404 -22.49 47.55 -11.45
CA VAL A 404 -22.06 47.44 -12.85
C VAL A 404 -22.02 48.82 -13.48
N THR A 405 -20.91 49.19 -14.11
CA THR A 405 -20.83 50.37 -14.99
C THR A 405 -20.98 49.92 -16.44
N VAL A 406 -22.00 50.42 -17.13
CA VAL A 406 -22.22 50.16 -18.56
C VAL A 406 -21.99 51.43 -19.35
N VAL A 407 -21.02 51.40 -20.27
CA VAL A 407 -20.72 52.54 -21.14
C VAL A 407 -21.24 52.30 -22.56
N ASP A 408 -21.72 53.35 -23.22
CA ASP A 408 -22.07 53.28 -24.63
C ASP A 408 -20.81 53.42 -25.49
N ALA A 409 -20.25 52.29 -25.92
CA ALA A 409 -19.08 52.29 -26.81
C ALA A 409 -19.40 52.86 -28.21
N GLY A 410 -20.68 53.04 -28.57
CA GLY A 410 -21.15 53.48 -29.88
C GLY A 410 -21.51 54.96 -30.01
N VAL A 411 -21.40 55.76 -28.94
CA VAL A 411 -21.76 57.20 -28.93
C VAL A 411 -20.58 58.09 -28.53
N LEU A 412 -19.35 57.63 -28.71
CA LEU A 412 -18.22 58.54 -28.79
C LEU A 412 -18.11 59.03 -30.23
N ASP A 413 -18.55 60.26 -30.49
CA ASP A 413 -18.35 60.93 -31.77
C ASP A 413 -16.84 61.19 -31.94
N GLY A 414 -16.16 60.21 -32.55
CA GLY A 414 -14.72 60.27 -32.80
C GLY A 414 -14.31 61.49 -33.61
N ALA A 415 -15.19 62.02 -34.48
CA ALA A 415 -14.95 63.24 -35.22
C ALA A 415 -15.01 64.47 -34.31
N ALA A 416 -16.04 64.58 -33.46
CA ALA A 416 -16.15 65.68 -32.50
C ALA A 416 -15.04 65.67 -31.43
N LEU A 417 -14.69 64.49 -30.91
CA LEU A 417 -13.58 64.30 -29.98
C LEU A 417 -12.25 64.68 -30.63
N TYR A 418 -12.04 64.27 -31.88
CA TYR A 418 -10.86 64.64 -32.64
C TYR A 418 -10.80 66.15 -32.88
N ASP A 419 -11.89 66.79 -33.29
CA ASP A 419 -11.93 68.22 -33.57
C ASP A 419 -11.68 69.07 -32.33
N ALA A 420 -12.26 68.67 -31.19
CA ALA A 420 -12.08 69.35 -29.91
C ALA A 420 -10.65 69.26 -29.37
N ASN A 421 -9.98 68.12 -29.57
CA ASN A 421 -8.71 67.83 -28.90
C ASN A 421 -7.48 67.89 -29.83
N CYS A 422 -7.66 67.76 -31.14
CA CYS A 422 -6.58 67.58 -32.11
C CYS A 422 -6.76 68.41 -33.40
N GLY A 423 -8.00 68.68 -33.81
CA GLY A 423 -8.32 69.31 -35.11
C GLY A 423 -7.70 70.68 -35.31
N ALA A 424 -7.55 71.48 -34.25
CA ALA A 424 -6.93 72.82 -34.31
C ALA A 424 -5.47 72.78 -34.84
N CYS A 425 -4.73 71.70 -34.56
CA CYS A 425 -3.33 71.54 -34.98
C CYS A 425 -3.17 70.67 -36.23
N HIS A 426 -4.18 69.86 -36.55
CA HIS A 426 -4.05 68.79 -37.53
C HIS A 426 -5.06 68.84 -38.68
N GLY A 427 -5.94 69.84 -38.70
CA GLY A 427 -7.06 69.96 -39.63
C GLY A 427 -8.30 69.30 -39.06
N MET A 428 -9.45 69.97 -39.15
CA MET A 428 -10.72 69.48 -38.60
C MET A 428 -11.42 68.50 -39.55
N GLY A 429 -12.17 67.57 -38.97
CA GLY A 429 -13.01 66.61 -39.66
C GLY A 429 -12.26 65.85 -40.74
N THR A 430 -12.89 65.70 -41.90
CA THR A 430 -12.33 64.97 -43.05
C THR A 430 -11.12 65.64 -43.69
N ALA A 431 -10.76 66.87 -43.28
CA ALA A 431 -9.56 67.57 -43.75
C ALA A 431 -8.31 67.27 -42.90
N SER A 432 -8.40 66.30 -41.99
CA SER A 432 -7.29 65.89 -41.12
C SER A 432 -6.05 65.44 -41.91
N THR A 433 -4.90 66.00 -41.55
CA THR A 433 -3.55 65.54 -41.96
C THR A 433 -3.13 64.23 -41.27
N LYS A 434 -3.96 63.70 -40.36
CA LYS A 434 -3.72 62.46 -39.61
C LYS A 434 -4.68 61.34 -40.01
N ALA A 435 -5.34 61.46 -41.18
CA ALA A 435 -6.08 60.35 -41.79
C ALA A 435 -5.24 59.05 -41.79
N GLY A 436 -5.89 57.93 -41.48
CA GLY A 436 -5.27 56.62 -41.33
C GLY A 436 -4.52 56.38 -40.02
N ALA A 437 -4.60 57.28 -39.02
CA ALA A 437 -3.93 57.05 -37.74
C ALA A 437 -4.71 56.09 -36.84
N ASP A 438 -4.05 55.01 -36.42
CA ASP A 438 -4.57 54.05 -35.44
C ASP A 438 -4.23 54.47 -33.99
N VAL A 439 -4.75 53.71 -33.02
CA VAL A 439 -4.53 53.96 -31.58
C VAL A 439 -3.05 54.03 -31.22
N ASN A 440 -2.21 53.17 -31.82
CA ASN A 440 -0.78 53.13 -31.52
C ASN A 440 -0.09 54.41 -31.98
N ARG A 441 -0.43 54.90 -33.17
CA ARG A 441 0.11 56.15 -33.73
C ARG A 441 -0.36 57.37 -32.93
N ILE A 442 -1.59 57.38 -32.44
CA ILE A 442 -2.12 58.46 -31.59
C ILE A 442 -1.38 58.47 -30.24
N ASN A 443 -1.28 57.32 -29.56
CA ASN A 443 -0.58 57.20 -28.28
C ASN A 443 0.90 57.58 -28.38
N ALA A 444 1.56 57.17 -29.46
CA ALA A 444 2.95 57.56 -29.72
C ALA A 444 3.09 59.07 -29.95
N GLY A 445 2.11 59.72 -30.59
CA GLY A 445 2.09 61.17 -30.75
C GLY A 445 1.97 61.90 -29.41
N ILE A 446 1.02 61.47 -28.57
CA ILE A 446 0.77 62.03 -27.23
C ILE A 446 2.02 61.90 -26.34
N ALA A 447 2.72 60.77 -26.38
CA ALA A 447 3.89 60.51 -25.55
C ALA A 447 5.15 61.30 -25.97
N ASN A 448 5.29 61.61 -27.27
CA ASN A 448 6.53 62.16 -27.82
C ASN A 448 6.47 63.67 -28.10
N VAL A 449 5.29 64.28 -28.02
CA VAL A 449 5.10 65.71 -28.29
C VAL A 449 4.66 66.41 -27.01
N GLY A 450 5.57 67.20 -26.41
CA GLY A 450 5.35 67.81 -25.10
C GLY A 450 4.09 68.68 -24.98
N SER A 451 3.60 69.27 -26.09
CA SER A 451 2.34 70.03 -26.12
C SER A 451 1.08 69.17 -26.12
N MET A 452 1.19 67.85 -26.32
CA MET A 452 0.09 66.88 -26.31
C MET A 452 0.03 66.08 -25.00
N ASN A 453 1.00 66.22 -24.10
CA ASN A 453 1.11 65.44 -22.86
C ASN A 453 -0.16 65.50 -21.98
N SER A 454 -0.89 66.63 -21.98
CA SER A 454 -2.13 66.76 -21.22
C SER A 454 -3.27 65.87 -21.74
N LEU A 455 -3.21 65.43 -22.99
CA LEU A 455 -4.22 64.54 -23.57
C LEU A 455 -4.14 63.12 -22.98
N ALA A 456 -2.95 62.69 -22.52
CA ALA A 456 -2.74 61.38 -21.88
C ALA A 456 -3.56 61.20 -20.59
N THR A 457 -3.93 62.30 -19.94
CA THR A 457 -4.73 62.30 -18.71
C THR A 457 -6.15 62.79 -18.91
N THR A 458 -6.46 63.30 -20.11
CA THR A 458 -7.77 63.90 -20.43
C THR A 458 -8.64 62.98 -21.28
N LEU A 459 -8.04 62.14 -22.13
CA LEU A 459 -8.75 61.17 -22.96
C LEU A 459 -8.63 59.76 -22.37
N SER A 460 -9.75 59.08 -22.24
CA SER A 460 -9.82 57.65 -21.89
C SER A 460 -9.42 56.76 -23.06
N ALA A 461 -9.15 55.47 -22.77
CA ALA A 461 -8.83 54.50 -23.82
C ALA A 461 -9.96 54.34 -24.86
N ALA A 462 -11.22 54.43 -24.42
CA ALA A 462 -12.38 54.38 -25.31
C ALA A 462 -12.48 55.61 -26.22
N GLU A 463 -12.18 56.80 -25.71
CA GLU A 463 -12.15 58.04 -26.52
C GLU A 463 -11.01 58.06 -27.53
N ILE A 464 -9.83 57.54 -27.15
CA ILE A 464 -8.70 57.38 -28.08
C ILE A 464 -9.05 56.39 -29.19
N GLN A 465 -9.73 55.28 -28.86
CA GLN A 465 -10.20 54.31 -29.85
C GLN A 465 -11.24 54.94 -30.80
N ALA A 466 -12.19 55.73 -30.29
CA ALA A 466 -13.18 56.42 -31.12
C ALA A 466 -12.53 57.42 -32.10
N ILE A 467 -11.51 58.19 -31.66
CA ILE A 467 -10.72 59.06 -32.53
C ILE A 467 -9.97 58.25 -33.60
N ALA A 468 -9.37 57.12 -33.23
CA ALA A 468 -8.66 56.25 -34.16
C ALA A 468 -9.59 55.70 -35.24
N ASP A 469 -10.77 55.21 -34.86
CA ASP A 469 -11.75 54.66 -35.80
C ASP A 469 -12.22 55.72 -36.80
N PHE A 470 -12.44 56.96 -36.34
CA PHE A 470 -12.72 58.10 -37.21
C PHE A 470 -11.57 58.34 -38.20
N LEU A 471 -10.33 58.47 -37.72
CA LEU A 471 -9.18 58.78 -38.57
C LEU A 471 -8.86 57.65 -39.56
N VAL A 472 -8.98 56.39 -39.16
CA VAL A 472 -8.80 55.21 -40.03
C VAL A 472 -9.82 55.18 -41.16
N ALA A 473 -11.04 55.66 -40.91
CA ALA A 473 -12.08 55.75 -41.94
C ALA A 473 -11.83 56.88 -42.97
N LEU A 474 -10.93 57.83 -42.69
CA LEU A 474 -10.59 58.89 -43.64
C LEU A 474 -9.64 58.39 -44.73
N SER A 475 -9.89 58.81 -45.98
CA SER A 475 -8.94 58.63 -47.06
C SER A 475 -7.69 59.50 -46.82
N PRO A 476 -6.46 58.96 -46.95
CA PRO A 476 -5.25 59.76 -46.79
C PRO A 476 -5.25 60.94 -47.76
N PRO A 477 -4.83 62.15 -47.33
CA PRO A 477 -4.70 63.28 -48.25
C PRO A 477 -3.71 62.92 -49.37
N PRO A 478 -3.94 63.39 -50.61
CA PRO A 478 -2.99 63.17 -51.70
C PRO A 478 -1.62 63.75 -51.31
N PRO A 479 -0.51 63.10 -51.70
CA PRO A 479 0.82 63.62 -51.40
C PRO A 479 0.94 65.06 -51.90
N PRO A 480 1.59 65.96 -51.13
CA PRO A 480 1.75 67.34 -51.55
C PRO A 480 2.41 67.36 -52.93
N PRO A 481 1.94 68.23 -53.86
CA PRO A 481 2.52 68.33 -55.17
C PRO A 481 4.03 68.61 -55.03
N PRO A 482 4.88 67.98 -55.85
CA PRO A 482 6.31 68.23 -55.80
C PRO A 482 6.55 69.74 -55.95
N PRO A 483 7.44 70.32 -55.15
CA PRO A 483 7.69 71.75 -55.19
C PRO A 483 8.08 72.15 -56.63
N PRO A 484 7.64 73.33 -57.11
CA PRO A 484 7.97 73.80 -58.45
C PRO A 484 9.48 73.72 -58.70
N ALA A 485 9.89 73.29 -59.90
CA ALA A 485 11.29 73.24 -60.27
C ALA A 485 11.90 74.66 -60.12
N GLY A 486 12.82 74.82 -59.17
CA GLY A 486 13.44 76.12 -58.84
C GLY A 486 12.90 76.80 -57.57
N ALA A 487 12.08 76.13 -56.75
CA ALA A 487 11.63 76.67 -55.47
C ALA A 487 12.81 77.06 -54.56
N THR A 488 12.71 78.24 -53.97
CA THR A 488 13.68 78.74 -53.00
C THR A 488 13.59 77.97 -51.67
N GLY A 489 14.65 78.00 -50.87
CA GLY A 489 14.64 77.35 -49.56
C GLY A 489 13.55 77.87 -48.61
N ALA A 490 13.13 79.14 -48.77
CA ALA A 490 12.03 79.72 -48.01
C ALA A 490 10.67 79.14 -48.43
N GLU A 491 10.44 78.96 -49.73
CA GLU A 491 9.21 78.34 -50.24
C GLU A 491 9.11 76.86 -49.86
N LEU A 492 10.23 76.14 -49.88
CA LEU A 492 10.31 74.76 -49.39
C LEU A 492 10.06 74.67 -47.88
N TYR A 493 10.56 75.64 -47.10
CA TYR A 493 10.31 75.69 -45.67
C TYR A 493 8.84 75.98 -45.34
N ASP A 494 8.24 76.98 -45.99
CA ASP A 494 6.86 77.36 -45.73
C ASP A 494 5.88 76.25 -46.13
N ALA A 495 6.14 75.56 -47.24
CA ALA A 495 5.32 74.45 -47.71
C ALA A 495 5.36 73.22 -46.79
N ASN A 496 6.52 72.89 -46.22
CA ASN A 496 6.71 71.62 -45.49
C ASN A 496 6.73 71.77 -43.96
N CYS A 497 7.06 72.96 -43.46
CA CYS A 497 7.30 73.22 -42.03
C CYS A 497 6.48 74.39 -41.48
N GLY A 498 6.01 75.30 -42.35
CA GLY A 498 5.38 76.57 -41.96
C GLY A 498 4.10 76.42 -41.16
N ALA A 499 3.29 75.40 -41.45
CA ALA A 499 2.05 75.11 -40.70
C ALA A 499 2.31 74.78 -39.22
N CYS A 500 3.45 74.17 -38.89
CA CYS A 500 3.80 73.75 -37.54
C CYS A 500 4.65 74.78 -36.78
N HIS A 501 5.41 75.61 -37.52
CA HIS A 501 6.45 76.45 -36.92
C HIS A 501 6.27 77.94 -37.19
N GLY A 502 5.28 78.35 -37.99
CA GLY A 502 5.10 79.71 -38.48
C GLY A 502 5.82 79.93 -39.81
N MET A 503 5.22 80.73 -40.69
CA MET A 503 5.74 81.00 -42.04
C MET A 503 6.84 82.08 -42.05
N GLY A 504 7.83 81.90 -42.91
CA GLY A 504 8.88 82.86 -43.21
C GLY A 504 9.62 83.37 -41.97
N THR A 505 9.75 84.69 -41.86
CA THR A 505 10.45 85.37 -40.75
C THR A 505 9.69 85.30 -39.42
N ALA A 506 8.43 84.88 -39.42
CA ALA A 506 7.65 84.63 -38.20
C ALA A 506 7.86 83.22 -37.64
N SER A 507 8.76 82.43 -38.23
CA SER A 507 9.06 81.09 -37.76
C SER A 507 9.65 81.08 -36.34
N THR A 508 9.06 80.26 -35.48
CA THR A 508 9.57 79.90 -34.14
C THR A 508 10.89 79.11 -34.17
N LYS A 509 11.35 78.72 -35.37
CA LYS A 509 12.59 77.98 -35.62
C LYS A 509 13.57 78.76 -36.51
N ALA A 510 13.45 80.08 -36.58
CA ALA A 510 14.38 80.94 -37.31
C ALA A 510 15.85 80.67 -36.93
N GLY A 511 16.74 80.60 -37.93
CA GLY A 511 18.16 80.32 -37.74
C GLY A 511 18.54 78.84 -37.57
N ALA A 512 17.62 77.90 -37.82
CA ALA A 512 17.94 76.48 -37.88
C ALA A 512 18.83 76.16 -39.10
N ASP A 513 19.90 75.41 -38.88
CA ASP A 513 20.78 74.92 -39.93
C ASP A 513 20.37 73.52 -40.42
N VAL A 514 21.02 73.04 -41.47
CA VAL A 514 20.73 71.74 -42.11
C VAL A 514 20.85 70.58 -41.13
N ASN A 515 21.79 70.62 -40.19
CA ASN A 515 22.01 69.55 -39.22
C ASN A 515 20.87 69.50 -38.20
N ARG A 516 20.41 70.67 -37.75
CA ARG A 516 19.30 70.79 -36.80
C ARG A 516 17.97 70.40 -37.44
N ILE A 517 17.78 70.68 -38.73
CA ILE A 517 16.62 70.22 -39.50
C ILE A 517 16.64 68.70 -39.66
N ASN A 518 17.77 68.12 -40.10
CA ASN A 518 17.93 66.68 -40.26
C ASN A 518 17.78 65.92 -38.93
N ALA A 519 18.29 66.48 -37.84
CA ALA A 519 18.10 65.92 -36.50
C ALA A 519 16.63 65.98 -36.06
N GLY A 520 15.88 67.04 -36.43
CA GLY A 520 14.44 67.11 -36.20
C GLY A 520 13.69 66.00 -36.94
N ILE A 521 13.99 65.83 -38.23
CA ILE A 521 13.39 64.79 -39.08
C ILE A 521 13.67 63.39 -38.51
N ALA A 522 14.93 63.11 -38.15
CA ALA A 522 15.33 61.81 -37.62
C ALA A 522 14.72 61.48 -36.25
N ASN A 523 14.45 62.48 -35.41
CA ASN A 523 13.96 62.29 -34.04
C ASN A 523 12.44 62.42 -33.90
N VAL A 524 11.75 62.99 -34.89
CA VAL A 524 10.30 63.18 -34.86
C VAL A 524 9.70 62.42 -36.04
N ALA A 525 9.17 61.23 -35.76
CA ALA A 525 8.65 60.31 -36.79
C ALA A 525 7.57 60.93 -37.70
N SER A 526 6.86 61.97 -37.24
CA SER A 526 5.88 62.71 -38.05
C SER A 526 6.49 63.67 -39.09
N MET A 527 7.81 63.86 -39.11
CA MET A 527 8.54 64.67 -40.10
C MET A 527 9.20 63.82 -41.20
N ASN A 528 9.00 62.49 -41.19
CA ASN A 528 9.60 61.56 -42.16
C ASN A 528 8.81 61.41 -43.48
N SER A 529 7.65 62.06 -43.61
CA SER A 529 6.78 61.99 -44.80
C SER A 529 7.07 63.10 -45.79
#